data_AF-A0A8C4S4V5-F1
#
_entry.id   AF-A0A8C4S4V5-F1
#
_cell.length_a   1.000
_cell.length_b   1.000
_cell.length_c   1.000
_cell.angle_alpha   90.00
_cell.angle_beta   90.00
_cell.angle_gamma   90.00
#
_symmetry.space_group_name_H-M   'P 1'
#
loop_
_entity.id
_entity.type
_entity.pdbx_description
1 polymer ?
#
loop_
_entity_poly.entity_id
_entity_poly.type
_entity_poly.pdbx_seq_one_letter_code
_entity_poly.pdbx_strand_id
1 'polypeptide(L)'
;MIGVNSVQGTSKVRVRATGSVKYARDESVRRQAHRSKSLKVSNSSEFCTVQQKQSKALYNSIKNEKLEWAIDEDELKKSLSELAENKSDNAHMKTINRIGSGSNPFIDITYDPNAAVYKTGFLTRKIHADMDGKKTPRGKRGWKTFYAVLKGMILYLQKGEYKPEKALSEEDLKNAISIHHALAIKATDYEKRPNVLKLKTADWRVFLFQAQSAEEMEVWIRKINSVAAMFSAPSFPAAIGSQRKFSRPLLPATTTKMSQEEQLKSHEAKLKHISTELAEHRSYPPDKKVKAKEIDEYRLKEHYLEFEENRYETYVKLLKEGVKELLPSKESDGSGLKKSHSSPSLNQESSPANAKVKRNISERKDCRPEAPNSKQKIT
;
A
#
# COMPACT_ATOMS: atom_id res chain seq x y z
N MET A 1 5.09 -29.07 -70.17
CA MET A 1 6.30 -29.22 -71.02
C MET A 1 7.46 -28.67 -70.19
N ILE A 2 8.28 -29.51 -69.54
CA ILE A 2 9.50 -30.20 -70.06
C ILE A 2 10.46 -29.16 -70.68
N GLY A 3 11.75 -29.03 -70.32
CA GLY A 3 12.69 -29.92 -69.62
C GLY A 3 13.81 -29.14 -68.90
N VAL A 4 14.54 -29.67 -67.91
CA VAL A 4 15.62 -30.68 -67.91
C VAL A 4 16.74 -30.48 -68.94
N ASN A 5 17.96 -30.18 -68.45
CA ASN A 5 19.25 -30.87 -68.70
C ASN A 5 20.44 -30.02 -68.16
N SER A 6 21.27 -30.53 -67.22
CA SER A 6 22.53 -31.32 -67.41
C SER A 6 23.72 -30.46 -67.89
N VAL A 7 25.00 -30.58 -67.48
CA VAL A 7 25.79 -31.58 -66.73
C VAL A 7 27.24 -31.07 -66.50
N GLN A 8 27.86 -31.47 -65.38
CA GLN A 8 29.29 -31.76 -65.04
C GLN A 8 30.47 -30.79 -65.32
N GLY A 9 31.44 -30.80 -64.38
CA GLY A 9 32.81 -30.30 -64.61
C GLY A 9 33.74 -30.25 -63.38
N THR A 10 34.37 -31.38 -63.06
CA THR A 10 35.55 -31.70 -62.21
C THR A 10 36.55 -30.60 -61.79
N SER A 11 37.03 -30.62 -60.54
CA SER A 11 38.41 -31.04 -60.17
C SER A 11 38.85 -30.63 -58.75
N LYS A 12 39.37 -31.62 -58.01
CA LYS A 12 40.10 -31.46 -56.73
C LYS A 12 41.58 -31.22 -57.01
N VAL A 13 42.23 -30.30 -56.29
CA VAL A 13 43.69 -30.35 -56.07
C VAL A 13 44.01 -30.05 -54.61
N ARG A 14 44.68 -31.02 -53.97
CA ARG A 14 45.30 -30.99 -52.65
C ARG A 14 46.76 -30.59 -52.83
N VAL A 15 47.28 -29.67 -52.04
CA VAL A 15 48.72 -29.38 -51.96
C VAL A 15 49.20 -29.62 -50.53
N ARG A 16 50.23 -30.46 -50.38
CA ARG A 16 51.10 -30.64 -49.21
C ARG A 16 52.54 -30.63 -49.72
N ALA A 17 53.43 -29.90 -49.05
CA ALA A 17 54.89 -30.07 -49.02
C ALA A 17 55.40 -29.26 -47.80
N THR A 18 55.85 -29.88 -46.70
CA THR A 18 57.21 -30.37 -46.36
C THR A 18 58.27 -29.27 -46.19
N GLY A 19 58.86 -29.18 -45.00
CA GLY A 19 60.07 -28.41 -44.71
C GLY A 19 60.44 -28.48 -43.22
N SER A 20 61.50 -29.23 -42.91
CA SER A 20 62.03 -29.52 -41.57
C SER A 20 63.30 -28.72 -41.32
N VAL A 21 63.49 -28.18 -40.10
CA VAL A 21 64.81 -27.83 -39.54
C VAL A 21 64.80 -28.10 -38.03
N LYS A 22 65.73 -28.96 -37.57
CA LYS A 22 66.23 -29.12 -36.18
C LYS A 22 67.57 -28.33 -36.11
N TYR A 23 68.05 -27.75 -35.02
CA TYR A 23 68.55 -28.23 -33.71
C TYR A 23 68.45 -27.04 -32.70
N ALA A 24 68.60 -27.09 -31.37
CA ALA A 24 69.45 -27.91 -30.50
C ALA A 24 68.87 -28.02 -29.06
N ARG A 25 69.51 -28.93 -28.32
CA ARG A 25 69.27 -29.48 -26.98
C ARG A 25 69.91 -28.59 -25.92
N ASP A 26 69.22 -28.38 -24.79
CA ASP A 26 69.86 -28.17 -23.49
C ASP A 26 68.91 -28.52 -22.33
N GLU A 27 69.48 -28.54 -21.14
CA GLU A 27 69.49 -29.68 -20.24
C GLU A 27 68.44 -29.64 -19.11
N SER A 28 68.22 -30.83 -18.55
CA SER A 28 67.26 -31.20 -17.52
C SER A 28 67.43 -30.50 -16.17
N VAL A 29 66.34 -29.92 -15.65
CA VAL A 29 66.13 -29.73 -14.20
C VAL A 29 64.80 -30.35 -13.77
N ARG A 30 64.93 -31.49 -13.10
CA ARG A 30 63.92 -32.15 -12.28
C ARG A 30 63.46 -31.19 -11.18
N ARG A 31 62.17 -30.81 -11.17
CA ARG A 31 61.47 -30.43 -9.93
C ARG A 31 60.11 -31.11 -9.89
N GLN A 32 59.94 -31.92 -8.84
CA GLN A 32 58.75 -32.69 -8.50
C GLN A 32 57.50 -31.84 -8.49
N ALA A 33 56.51 -32.20 -9.30
CA ALA A 33 55.13 -31.80 -9.07
C ALA A 33 54.58 -32.60 -7.87
N HIS A 34 54.27 -31.91 -6.78
CA HIS A 34 53.49 -32.46 -5.68
C HIS A 34 52.09 -32.81 -6.19
N ARG A 35 51.88 -34.10 -6.49
CA ARG A 35 50.55 -34.67 -6.75
C ARG A 35 49.83 -34.82 -5.41
N SER A 36 49.01 -33.84 -5.06
CA SER A 36 48.11 -33.94 -3.91
C SER A 36 47.19 -35.15 -4.11
N LYS A 37 47.24 -36.07 -3.15
CA LYS A 37 46.39 -37.26 -3.11
C LYS A 37 44.93 -36.81 -2.99
N SER A 38 44.16 -37.03 -4.06
CA SER A 38 42.70 -36.91 -4.05
C SER A 38 42.13 -37.93 -3.06
N LEU A 39 41.57 -37.46 -1.95
CA LEU A 39 40.73 -38.26 -1.07
C LEU A 39 39.45 -38.61 -1.85
N LYS A 40 39.27 -39.89 -2.21
CA LYS A 40 37.99 -40.41 -2.68
C LYS A 40 37.00 -40.33 -1.50
N VAL A 41 36.04 -39.40 -1.60
CA VAL A 41 34.87 -39.39 -0.70
C VAL A 41 33.91 -40.49 -1.19
N SER A 42 34.11 -41.69 -0.69
CA SER A 42 33.11 -42.75 -0.74
C SER A 42 32.13 -42.51 0.42
N ASN A 43 31.08 -41.70 0.23
CA ASN A 43 29.92 -41.69 1.16
C ASN A 43 28.66 -40.94 0.67
N SER A 44 28.25 -41.10 -0.59
CA SER A 44 27.03 -40.46 -1.10
C SER A 44 25.73 -41.14 -0.64
N SER A 45 25.74 -42.43 -0.28
CA SER A 45 24.55 -43.16 0.18
C SER A 45 24.23 -42.92 1.67
N GLU A 46 25.25 -42.78 2.52
CA GLU A 46 25.08 -42.55 3.97
C GLU A 46 24.60 -41.12 4.26
N PHE A 47 25.10 -40.10 3.55
CA PHE A 47 24.63 -38.72 3.73
C PHE A 47 23.15 -38.54 3.33
N CYS A 48 22.69 -39.21 2.27
CA CYS A 48 21.30 -39.13 1.81
C CYS A 48 20.33 -39.83 2.79
N THR A 49 20.75 -40.97 3.35
CA THR A 49 19.94 -41.72 4.33
C THR A 49 19.86 -41.02 5.69
N VAL A 50 20.92 -40.34 6.12
CA VAL A 50 20.90 -39.51 7.34
C VAL A 50 19.99 -38.30 7.19
N GLN A 51 20.03 -37.59 6.06
CA GLN A 51 19.10 -36.48 5.78
C GLN A 51 17.64 -36.95 5.72
N GLN A 52 17.36 -38.10 5.10
CA GLN A 52 16.00 -38.67 5.07
C GLN A 52 15.50 -39.13 6.45
N LYS A 53 16.38 -39.64 7.32
CA LYS A 53 16.03 -39.98 8.70
C LYS A 53 15.75 -38.73 9.53
N GLN A 54 16.57 -37.69 9.39
CA GLN A 54 16.36 -36.41 10.06
C GLN A 54 15.07 -35.72 9.59
N SER A 55 14.76 -35.71 8.28
CA SER A 55 13.54 -35.11 7.77
C SER A 55 12.28 -35.86 8.21
N LYS A 56 12.35 -37.20 8.32
CA LYS A 56 11.24 -38.03 8.84
C LYS A 56 11.05 -37.85 10.35
N ALA A 57 12.15 -37.75 11.10
CA ALA A 57 12.10 -37.47 12.53
C ALA A 57 11.49 -36.08 12.80
N LEU A 58 11.94 -35.05 12.05
CA LEU A 58 11.39 -33.70 12.14
C LEU A 58 9.91 -33.66 11.74
N TYR A 59 9.53 -34.34 10.65
CA TYR A 59 8.13 -34.44 10.21
C TYR A 59 7.24 -35.10 11.28
N ASN A 60 7.71 -36.17 11.92
CA ASN A 60 6.98 -36.81 13.01
C ASN A 60 6.92 -35.95 14.28
N SER A 61 7.99 -35.21 14.60
CA SER A 61 8.02 -34.28 15.73
C SER A 61 6.99 -33.16 15.53
N ILE A 62 6.97 -32.52 14.36
CA ILE A 62 6.03 -31.43 14.03
C ILE A 62 4.58 -31.95 13.96
N LYS A 63 4.39 -33.19 13.51
CA LYS A 63 3.05 -33.81 13.43
C LYS A 63 2.48 -34.12 14.81
N ASN A 64 3.32 -34.57 15.74
CA ASN A 64 2.89 -35.08 17.04
C ASN A 64 2.97 -34.03 18.14
N GLU A 65 3.80 -33.00 17.97
CA GLU A 65 4.00 -31.91 18.92
C GLU A 65 3.70 -30.59 18.21
N LYS A 66 2.55 -29.99 18.55
CA LYS A 66 2.12 -28.74 17.96
C LYS A 66 3.07 -27.64 18.44
N LEU A 67 3.78 -27.01 17.51
CA LEU A 67 4.65 -25.88 17.82
C LEU A 67 3.85 -24.78 18.52
N GLU A 68 4.30 -24.41 19.70
CA GLU A 68 3.78 -23.24 20.40
C GLU A 68 4.38 -21.99 19.78
N TRP A 69 3.53 -21.00 19.53
CA TRP A 69 4.00 -19.70 19.09
C TRP A 69 4.82 -19.09 20.22
N ALA A 70 5.98 -18.52 19.92
CA ALA A 70 6.75 -17.74 20.87
C ALA A 70 5.95 -16.49 21.23
N ILE A 71 5.07 -16.61 22.22
CA ILE A 71 4.39 -15.50 22.85
C ILE A 71 5.29 -15.13 24.03
N ASP A 72 5.69 -13.86 24.11
CA ASP A 72 6.38 -13.34 25.27
C ASP A 72 5.46 -13.55 26.49
N GLU A 73 5.91 -14.27 27.53
CA GLU A 73 5.09 -14.56 28.71
C GLU A 73 4.62 -13.27 29.39
N ASP A 74 5.38 -12.18 29.22
CA ASP A 74 5.03 -10.85 29.71
C ASP A 74 3.93 -10.19 28.86
N GLU A 75 3.87 -10.45 27.55
CA GLU A 75 2.79 -9.99 26.66
C GLU A 75 1.50 -10.80 26.87
N LEU A 76 1.63 -12.11 27.15
CA LEU A 76 0.50 -12.97 27.51
C LEU A 76 -0.10 -12.58 28.86
N LYS A 77 0.73 -12.35 29.88
CA LYS A 77 0.27 -11.85 31.20
C LYS A 77 -0.40 -10.51 31.08
N LYS A 78 0.14 -9.58 30.28
CA LYS A 78 -0.46 -8.27 30.04
C LYS A 78 -1.84 -8.37 29.37
N SER A 79 -1.97 -9.27 28.40
CA SER A 79 -3.26 -9.53 27.74
C SER A 79 -4.29 -10.23 28.66
N LEU A 80 -3.84 -11.10 29.57
CA LEU A 80 -4.69 -11.75 30.57
C LEU A 80 -5.12 -10.79 31.70
N SER A 81 -4.24 -9.89 32.14
CA SER A 81 -4.59 -8.83 33.09
C SER A 81 -5.57 -7.82 32.49
N GLU A 82 -5.41 -7.44 31.21
CA GLU A 82 -6.39 -6.60 30.50
C GLU A 82 -7.75 -7.30 30.33
N LEU A 83 -7.80 -8.63 30.30
CA LEU A 83 -9.05 -9.40 30.25
C LEU A 83 -9.72 -9.58 31.63
N ALA A 84 -8.95 -9.58 32.72
CA ALA A 84 -9.46 -9.82 34.07
C ALA A 84 -10.08 -8.57 34.71
N GLU A 85 -9.62 -7.37 34.36
CA GLU A 85 -10.14 -6.10 34.91
C GLU A 85 -11.47 -5.64 34.26
N ASN A 86 -11.90 -6.27 33.17
CA ASN A 86 -13.11 -5.89 32.41
C ASN A 86 -14.34 -6.77 32.70
N LYS A 87 -14.42 -7.40 33.89
CA LYS A 87 -15.49 -8.36 34.22
C LYS A 87 -16.60 -7.81 35.14
N SER A 88 -16.84 -6.51 35.12
CA SER A 88 -18.10 -5.93 35.56
C SER A 88 -18.51 -4.80 34.63
N ASP A 89 -19.68 -5.00 34.02
CA ASP A 89 -20.50 -4.07 33.25
C ASP A 89 -20.26 -3.94 31.74
N ASN A 90 -21.23 -4.51 31.03
CA ASN A 90 -21.67 -4.25 29.65
C ASN A 90 -21.16 -5.19 28.54
N ALA A 91 -22.00 -6.16 28.21
CA ALA A 91 -21.84 -7.15 27.15
C ALA A 91 -22.08 -6.57 25.73
N HIS A 92 -21.37 -5.49 25.34
CA HIS A 92 -21.49 -4.95 23.97
C HIS A 92 -20.16 -4.44 23.34
N MET A 93 -19.01 -5.01 23.68
CA MET A 93 -17.74 -4.72 22.98
C MET A 93 -16.90 -5.96 22.65
N LYS A 94 -17.50 -6.96 21.99
CA LYS A 94 -16.73 -8.06 21.39
C LYS A 94 -17.12 -8.25 19.93
N THR A 95 -16.38 -7.58 19.04
CA THR A 95 -15.74 -8.10 17.82
C THR A 95 -15.05 -6.89 17.19
N ILE A 96 -13.71 -6.80 17.26
CA ILE A 96 -12.98 -5.92 16.35
C ILE A 96 -13.31 -6.43 14.95
N ASN A 97 -14.12 -5.67 14.21
CA ASN A 97 -14.62 -6.01 12.89
C ASN A 97 -13.47 -6.09 11.88
N ARG A 98 -12.88 -7.29 11.79
CA ARG A 98 -11.88 -7.70 10.80
C ARG A 98 -12.52 -7.73 9.42
N ILE A 99 -12.12 -6.85 8.51
CA ILE A 99 -12.65 -6.81 7.15
C ILE A 99 -11.66 -7.53 6.23
N GLY A 100 -11.85 -8.84 6.03
CA GLY A 100 -10.98 -9.64 5.17
C GLY A 100 -11.40 -11.10 5.10
N SER A 101 -11.36 -11.70 3.91
CA SER A 101 -11.79 -13.09 3.68
C SER A 101 -10.69 -14.14 3.91
N GLY A 102 -9.58 -13.79 4.58
CA GLY A 102 -8.40 -14.65 4.71
C GLY A 102 -7.83 -14.68 6.12
N SER A 103 -7.29 -15.84 6.52
CA SER A 103 -6.70 -16.13 7.84
C SER A 103 -5.37 -15.39 8.13
N ASN A 104 -5.03 -14.34 7.37
CA ASN A 104 -3.74 -13.66 7.48
C ASN A 104 -3.90 -12.28 8.17
N PRO A 105 -3.41 -12.11 9.41
CA PRO A 105 -3.57 -10.88 10.17
C PRO A 105 -2.85 -9.67 9.55
N PHE A 106 -1.87 -9.89 8.66
CA PHE A 106 -1.10 -8.81 8.01
C PHE A 106 -1.82 -8.12 6.83
N ILE A 107 -2.93 -8.70 6.37
CA ILE A 107 -3.77 -8.20 5.27
C ILE A 107 -5.13 -7.73 5.80
N ASP A 108 -5.38 -7.96 7.09
CA ASP A 108 -6.66 -7.66 7.71
C ASP A 108 -6.87 -6.16 7.85
N ILE A 109 -8.05 -5.70 7.47
CA ILE A 109 -8.39 -4.29 7.41
C ILE A 109 -9.00 -3.90 8.76
N THR A 110 -8.32 -3.02 9.49
CA THR A 110 -8.83 -2.48 10.75
C THR A 110 -9.87 -1.39 10.50
N TYR A 111 -11.08 -1.60 11.02
CA TYR A 111 -12.15 -0.60 10.97
C TYR A 111 -11.93 0.47 12.04
N ASP A 112 -11.62 1.70 11.63
CA ASP A 112 -11.62 2.87 12.51
C ASP A 112 -12.88 3.74 12.27
N PRO A 113 -13.83 3.77 13.22
CA PRO A 113 -15.02 4.61 13.10
C PRO A 113 -14.72 6.11 13.14
N ASN A 114 -13.56 6.54 13.65
CA ASN A 114 -13.17 7.95 13.76
C ASN A 114 -12.30 8.44 12.60
N ALA A 115 -11.95 7.55 11.65
CA ALA A 115 -11.14 7.92 10.50
C ALA A 115 -11.81 9.01 9.64
N ALA A 116 -10.98 9.91 9.09
CA ALA A 116 -11.44 11.00 8.24
C ALA A 116 -12.05 10.50 6.92
N VAL A 117 -13.10 11.18 6.44
CA VAL A 117 -13.70 10.93 5.13
C VAL A 117 -13.08 11.88 4.11
N TYR A 118 -12.43 11.34 3.09
CA TYR A 118 -11.68 12.13 2.09
C TYR A 118 -12.49 12.45 0.83
N LYS A 119 -13.43 11.57 0.46
CA LYS A 119 -14.35 11.75 -0.66
C LYS A 119 -15.55 10.82 -0.54
N THR A 120 -16.70 11.30 -1.00
CA THR A 120 -17.89 10.48 -1.18
C THR A 120 -18.52 10.72 -2.56
N GLY A 121 -19.35 9.79 -3.02
CA GLY A 121 -20.11 9.95 -4.26
C GLY A 121 -20.46 8.62 -4.94
N PHE A 122 -21.32 8.68 -5.95
CA PHE A 122 -21.72 7.47 -6.68
C PHE A 122 -20.62 6.99 -7.64
N LEU A 123 -20.33 5.69 -7.58
CA LEU A 123 -19.46 4.99 -8.51
C LEU A 123 -20.14 3.71 -8.99
N THR A 124 -20.05 3.43 -10.29
CA THR A 124 -20.42 2.11 -10.80
C THR A 124 -19.19 1.23 -10.86
N ARG A 125 -19.12 0.18 -10.05
CA ARG A 125 -17.97 -0.74 -9.99
C ARG A 125 -18.17 -1.95 -10.89
N LYS A 126 -17.09 -2.38 -11.53
CA LYS A 126 -16.92 -3.70 -12.13
C LYS A 126 -15.64 -4.34 -11.62
N ILE A 127 -15.72 -5.58 -11.14
CA ILE A 127 -14.54 -6.36 -10.76
C ILE A 127 -13.89 -6.86 -12.06
N HIS A 128 -12.62 -6.54 -12.31
CA HIS A 128 -11.92 -6.91 -13.53
C HIS A 128 -11.01 -8.13 -13.32
N ALA A 129 -10.17 -8.15 -12.29
CA ALA A 129 -9.30 -9.28 -12.00
C ALA A 129 -9.30 -9.59 -10.50
N ASP A 130 -9.19 -10.87 -10.19
CA ASP A 130 -9.07 -11.38 -8.82
C ASP A 130 -7.59 -11.37 -8.38
N MET A 131 -7.30 -11.74 -7.12
CA MET A 131 -5.95 -11.66 -6.51
C MET A 131 -4.88 -12.43 -7.31
N ASP A 132 -5.28 -13.53 -7.95
CA ASP A 132 -4.42 -14.35 -8.82
C ASP A 132 -4.01 -13.63 -10.13
N GLY A 133 -4.52 -12.42 -10.38
CA GLY A 133 -4.41 -11.72 -11.66
C GLY A 133 -5.28 -12.32 -12.76
N LYS A 134 -6.02 -13.39 -12.47
CA LYS A 134 -6.97 -14.02 -13.40
C LYS A 134 -8.18 -13.11 -13.58
N LYS A 135 -8.70 -13.08 -14.81
CA LYS A 135 -9.93 -12.36 -15.15
C LYS A 135 -11.10 -12.95 -14.34
N THR A 136 -11.82 -12.10 -13.61
CA THR A 136 -12.99 -12.53 -12.84
C THR A 136 -14.03 -13.19 -13.76
N PRO A 137 -14.62 -14.35 -13.39
CA PRO A 137 -15.59 -15.08 -14.20
C PRO A 137 -16.79 -14.22 -14.64
N ARG A 138 -17.30 -14.46 -15.87
CA ARG A 138 -18.31 -13.62 -16.54
C ARG A 138 -19.56 -13.33 -15.67
N GLY A 139 -20.02 -14.29 -14.86
CA GLY A 139 -21.19 -14.14 -13.99
C GLY A 139 -20.99 -13.22 -12.77
N LYS A 140 -19.75 -13.00 -12.33
CA LYS A 140 -19.43 -12.13 -11.17
C LYS A 140 -18.93 -10.73 -11.57
N ARG A 141 -18.79 -10.48 -12.88
CA ARG A 141 -18.12 -9.32 -13.48
C ARG A 141 -19.04 -8.16 -13.88
N GLY A 142 -20.29 -8.17 -13.40
CA GLY A 142 -21.29 -7.16 -13.74
C GLY A 142 -20.92 -5.78 -13.19
N TRP A 143 -21.39 -4.74 -13.89
CA TRP A 143 -21.38 -3.38 -13.36
C TRP A 143 -22.46 -3.25 -12.29
N LYS A 144 -22.09 -2.72 -11.11
CA LYS A 144 -23.00 -2.46 -9.99
C LYS A 144 -22.76 -1.06 -9.45
N THR A 145 -23.83 -0.30 -9.23
CA THR A 145 -23.75 1.05 -8.68
C THR A 145 -23.67 1.00 -7.16
N PHE A 146 -22.78 1.80 -6.60
CA PHE A 146 -22.58 1.94 -5.18
C PHE A 146 -22.46 3.42 -4.83
N TYR A 147 -22.84 3.77 -3.61
CA TYR A 147 -22.37 4.98 -2.99
C TYR A 147 -21.00 4.70 -2.35
N ALA A 148 -19.96 5.34 -2.89
CA ALA A 148 -18.60 5.13 -2.45
C ALA A 148 -18.23 6.15 -1.37
N VAL A 149 -17.57 5.68 -0.31
CA VAL A 149 -17.06 6.50 0.80
C VAL A 149 -15.60 6.13 1.04
N LEU A 150 -14.68 7.02 0.70
CA LEU A 150 -13.26 6.88 1.01
C LEU A 150 -13.02 7.42 2.42
N LYS A 151 -12.92 6.52 3.39
CA LYS A 151 -12.75 6.84 4.81
C LYS A 151 -11.51 6.13 5.36
N GLY A 152 -10.57 6.92 5.87
CA GLY A 152 -9.23 6.43 6.20
C GLY A 152 -8.57 5.79 4.97
N MET A 153 -8.09 4.56 5.11
CA MET A 153 -7.46 3.77 4.05
C MET A 153 -8.40 2.78 3.36
N ILE A 154 -9.71 2.96 3.52
CA ILE A 154 -10.71 2.00 3.06
C ILE A 154 -11.74 2.73 2.19
N LEU A 155 -11.99 2.16 1.01
CA LEU A 155 -13.07 2.57 0.14
C LEU A 155 -14.28 1.67 0.40
N TYR A 156 -15.24 2.20 1.15
CA TYR A 156 -16.51 1.52 1.39
C TYR A 156 -17.43 1.71 0.20
N LEU A 157 -18.11 0.64 -0.20
CA LEU A 157 -19.02 0.63 -1.34
C LEU A 157 -20.38 0.19 -0.85
N GLN A 158 -21.22 1.17 -0.53
CA GLN A 158 -22.53 0.96 0.04
C GLN A 158 -23.57 0.73 -1.05
N LYS A 159 -24.40 -0.30 -0.88
CA LYS A 159 -25.49 -0.59 -1.80
C LYS A 159 -26.79 0.08 -1.33
N GLY A 160 -27.45 0.83 -2.21
CA GLY A 160 -28.73 1.50 -1.93
C GLY A 160 -28.56 2.99 -1.59
N GLU A 161 -29.57 3.59 -0.96
CA GLU A 161 -29.53 4.99 -0.53
C GLU A 161 -28.48 5.21 0.56
N TYR A 162 -27.57 6.15 0.32
CA TYR A 162 -26.59 6.57 1.32
C TYR A 162 -27.28 7.18 2.53
N LYS A 163 -26.95 6.66 3.72
CA LYS A 163 -27.40 7.22 4.99
C LYS A 163 -26.18 7.33 5.91
N PRO A 164 -25.70 8.54 6.22
CA PRO A 164 -24.49 8.73 7.04
C PRO A 164 -24.61 8.14 8.45
N GLU A 165 -25.83 8.09 9.00
CA GLU A 165 -26.11 7.50 10.32
C GLU A 165 -26.29 5.98 10.30
N LYS A 166 -26.38 5.37 9.11
CA LYS A 166 -26.57 3.92 9.02
C LYS A 166 -25.23 3.22 9.19
N ALA A 167 -25.17 2.33 10.18
CA ALA A 167 -24.04 1.42 10.34
C ALA A 167 -23.82 0.62 9.05
N LEU A 168 -22.55 0.38 8.71
CA LEU A 168 -22.18 -0.46 7.56
C LEU A 168 -22.77 -1.85 7.74
N SER A 169 -23.50 -2.35 6.75
CA SER A 169 -23.99 -3.73 6.76
C SER A 169 -22.86 -4.72 6.50
N GLU A 170 -23.06 -5.98 6.85
CA GLU A 170 -22.09 -7.06 6.56
C GLU A 170 -21.76 -7.15 5.05
N GLU A 171 -22.75 -6.89 4.19
CA GLU A 171 -22.56 -6.82 2.74
C GLU A 171 -21.69 -5.62 2.32
N ASP A 172 -21.83 -4.46 2.97
CA ASP A 172 -21.00 -3.29 2.67
C ASP A 172 -19.54 -3.54 3.07
N LEU A 173 -19.31 -4.24 4.19
CA LEU A 173 -17.99 -4.67 4.63
C LEU A 173 -17.35 -5.67 3.65
N LYS A 174 -18.12 -6.62 3.10
CA LYS A 174 -17.65 -7.54 2.04
C LYS A 174 -17.28 -6.82 0.76
N ASN A 175 -17.88 -5.66 0.49
CA ASN A 175 -17.61 -4.84 -0.67
C ASN A 175 -16.51 -3.79 -0.45
N ALA A 176 -16.01 -3.64 0.78
CA ALA A 176 -14.94 -2.70 1.11
C ALA A 176 -13.63 -3.06 0.41
N ILE A 177 -12.89 -2.04 0.02
CA ILE A 177 -11.62 -2.18 -0.70
C ILE A 177 -10.53 -1.44 0.06
N SER A 178 -9.47 -2.16 0.41
CA SER A 178 -8.26 -1.59 0.97
C SER A 178 -7.54 -0.72 -0.06
N ILE A 179 -7.22 0.52 0.32
CA ILE A 179 -6.48 1.49 -0.50
C ILE A 179 -4.98 1.47 -0.19
N HIS A 180 -4.56 0.68 0.80
CA HIS A 180 -3.13 0.45 1.08
C HIS A 180 -2.42 0.01 -0.20
N HIS A 181 -1.37 0.75 -0.56
CA HIS A 181 -0.56 0.48 -1.74
C HIS A 181 -1.31 0.41 -3.09
N ALA A 182 -2.52 0.96 -3.15
CA ALA A 182 -3.35 0.94 -4.34
C ALA A 182 -2.97 2.04 -5.32
N LEU A 183 -3.17 1.78 -6.62
CA LEU A 183 -2.96 2.76 -7.67
C LEU A 183 -4.22 2.89 -8.51
N ALA A 184 -4.75 4.12 -8.59
CA ALA A 184 -5.82 4.50 -9.47
C ALA A 184 -5.26 5.23 -10.69
N ILE A 185 -5.69 4.85 -11.90
CA ILE A 185 -5.36 5.52 -13.15
C ILE A 185 -6.59 5.61 -14.05
N LYS A 186 -6.58 6.51 -15.02
CA LYS A 186 -7.59 6.53 -16.09
C LYS A 186 -7.50 5.22 -16.90
N ALA A 187 -8.64 4.59 -17.16
CA ALA A 187 -8.71 3.36 -17.96
C ALA A 187 -8.72 3.69 -19.46
N THR A 188 -7.56 4.08 -20.00
CA THR A 188 -7.40 4.40 -21.43
C THR A 188 -7.65 3.20 -22.34
N ASP A 189 -7.48 1.99 -21.81
CA ASP A 189 -7.74 0.71 -22.47
C ASP A 189 -9.21 0.26 -22.43
N TYR A 190 -10.12 1.09 -21.90
CA TYR A 190 -11.54 0.75 -21.74
C TYR A 190 -12.48 1.76 -22.40
N GLU A 191 -12.91 1.45 -23.62
CA GLU A 191 -13.73 2.37 -24.43
C GLU A 191 -15.24 2.15 -24.31
N LYS A 192 -15.68 1.06 -23.66
CA LYS A 192 -17.11 0.70 -23.61
C LYS A 192 -17.96 1.64 -22.75
N ARG A 193 -17.34 2.40 -21.86
CA ARG A 193 -18.00 3.42 -21.02
C ARG A 193 -17.06 4.60 -20.84
N PRO A 194 -17.58 5.83 -20.84
CA PRO A 194 -16.77 7.02 -20.55
C PRO A 194 -16.44 7.09 -19.05
N ASN A 195 -15.47 7.94 -18.70
CA ASN A 195 -15.15 8.31 -17.31
C ASN A 195 -14.84 7.11 -16.41
N VAL A 196 -14.12 6.12 -16.96
CA VAL A 196 -13.72 4.92 -16.22
C VAL A 196 -12.30 5.07 -15.68
N LEU A 197 -12.16 4.90 -14.37
CA LEU A 197 -10.87 4.72 -13.71
C LEU A 197 -10.63 3.23 -13.40
N LYS A 198 -9.36 2.84 -13.42
CA LYS A 198 -8.84 1.52 -13.07
C LYS A 198 -8.13 1.62 -11.74
N LEU A 199 -8.64 0.91 -10.72
CA LEU A 199 -8.01 0.79 -9.40
C LEU A 199 -7.36 -0.58 -9.29
N LYS A 200 -6.05 -0.62 -9.03
CA LYS A 200 -5.30 -1.85 -8.75
C LYS A 200 -4.80 -1.82 -7.31
N THR A 201 -5.17 -2.83 -6.52
CA THR A 201 -4.86 -2.92 -5.08
C THR A 201 -3.55 -3.67 -4.81
N ALA A 202 -3.07 -3.63 -3.56
CA ALA A 202 -1.84 -4.30 -3.12
C ALA A 202 -1.80 -5.80 -3.45
N ASP A 203 -2.96 -6.45 -3.36
CA ASP A 203 -3.15 -7.87 -3.66
C ASP A 203 -3.48 -8.14 -5.13
N TRP A 204 -3.21 -7.17 -6.02
CA TRP A 204 -3.30 -7.29 -7.46
C TRP A 204 -4.71 -7.48 -8.04
N ARG A 205 -5.76 -7.33 -7.22
CA ARG A 205 -7.12 -7.20 -7.76
C ARG A 205 -7.21 -5.94 -8.60
N VAL A 206 -8.02 -6.00 -9.64
CA VAL A 206 -8.28 -4.86 -10.53
C VAL A 206 -9.77 -4.57 -10.54
N PHE A 207 -10.13 -3.33 -10.26
CA PHE A 207 -11.49 -2.82 -10.32
C PHE A 207 -11.57 -1.72 -11.37
N LEU A 208 -12.69 -1.67 -12.08
CA LEU A 208 -13.06 -0.54 -12.93
C LEU A 208 -14.18 0.21 -12.23
N PHE A 209 -14.06 1.54 -12.14
CA PHE A 209 -15.11 2.40 -11.62
C PHE A 209 -15.48 3.44 -12.66
N GLN A 210 -16.76 3.54 -12.96
CA GLN A 210 -17.32 4.61 -13.77
C GLN A 210 -17.76 5.74 -12.84
N ALA A 211 -17.22 6.94 -13.07
CA ALA A 211 -17.64 8.17 -12.43
C ALA A 211 -18.72 8.89 -13.26
N GLN A 212 -19.35 9.91 -12.66
CA GLN A 212 -20.43 10.67 -13.30
C GLN A 212 -19.92 11.60 -14.40
N SER A 213 -18.74 12.20 -14.22
CA SER A 213 -18.08 13.09 -15.17
C SER A 213 -16.57 12.81 -15.25
N ALA A 214 -15.91 13.41 -16.25
CA ALA A 214 -14.45 13.33 -16.36
C ALA A 214 -13.74 13.99 -15.17
N GLU A 215 -14.26 15.13 -14.70
CA GLU A 215 -13.76 15.83 -13.52
C GLU A 215 -13.89 14.96 -12.26
N GLU A 216 -15.05 14.35 -12.04
CA GLU A 216 -15.26 13.45 -10.90
C GLU A 216 -14.31 12.26 -10.93
N MET A 217 -14.06 11.69 -12.11
CA MET A 217 -13.08 10.62 -12.30
C MET A 217 -11.68 11.06 -11.87
N GLU A 218 -11.22 12.22 -12.30
CA GLU A 218 -9.90 12.76 -11.95
C GLU A 218 -9.81 13.07 -10.44
N VAL A 219 -10.87 13.62 -9.83
CA VAL A 219 -10.92 13.88 -8.39
C VAL A 219 -10.85 12.55 -7.61
N TRP A 220 -11.57 11.50 -8.04
CA TRP A 220 -11.47 10.18 -7.42
C TRP A 220 -10.05 9.60 -7.53
N ILE A 221 -9.43 9.65 -8.71
CA ILE A 221 -8.06 9.19 -8.94
C ILE A 221 -7.09 9.91 -8.00
N ARG A 222 -7.16 11.25 -7.97
CA ARG A 222 -6.30 12.08 -7.14
C ARG A 222 -6.46 11.73 -5.65
N LYS A 223 -7.68 11.71 -5.13
CA LYS A 223 -7.94 11.43 -3.70
C LYS A 223 -7.48 10.05 -3.27
N ILE A 224 -7.75 9.02 -4.07
CA ILE A 224 -7.33 7.65 -3.76
C ILE A 224 -5.80 7.56 -3.70
N ASN A 225 -5.11 8.09 -4.73
CA ASN A 225 -3.66 8.03 -4.80
C ASN A 225 -2.99 8.90 -3.72
N SER A 226 -3.59 10.05 -3.38
CA SER A 226 -3.15 10.92 -2.29
C SER A 226 -3.17 10.20 -0.95
N VAL A 227 -4.28 9.56 -0.62
CA VAL A 227 -4.45 8.76 0.61
C VAL A 227 -3.45 7.61 0.63
N ALA A 228 -3.32 6.87 -0.48
CA ALA A 228 -2.38 5.76 -0.58
C ALA A 228 -0.91 6.22 -0.43
N ALA A 229 -0.52 7.34 -1.05
CA ALA A 229 0.84 7.89 -0.98
C ALA A 229 1.21 8.34 0.43
N MET A 230 0.31 9.05 1.11
CA MET A 230 0.54 9.60 2.46
C MET A 230 0.58 8.51 3.53
N PHE A 231 -0.34 7.54 3.46
CA PHE A 231 -0.60 6.68 4.61
C PHE A 231 -0.14 5.23 4.42
N SER A 232 0.29 4.77 3.24
CA SER A 232 0.78 3.39 3.11
C SER A 232 2.11 3.19 3.84
N ALA A 233 2.19 2.19 4.72
CA ALA A 233 3.41 1.78 5.40
C ALA A 233 4.48 1.24 4.42
N PRO A 234 5.77 1.26 4.75
CA PRO A 234 6.80 0.66 3.90
C PRO A 234 6.62 -0.86 3.76
N SER A 235 7.04 -1.41 2.61
CA SER A 235 7.05 -2.86 2.37
C SER A 235 7.93 -3.58 3.40
N PHE A 236 7.54 -4.79 3.82
CA PHE A 236 8.40 -5.60 4.67
C PHE A 236 9.77 -5.85 4.02
N PRO A 237 10.85 -5.96 4.81
CA PRO A 237 12.14 -6.42 4.28
C PRO A 237 11.94 -7.79 3.63
N ALA A 238 12.60 -8.01 2.48
CA ALA A 238 12.49 -9.27 1.76
C ALA A 238 12.88 -10.43 2.68
N ALA A 239 12.04 -11.48 2.73
CA ALA A 239 12.34 -12.66 3.52
C ALA A 239 13.68 -13.26 3.08
N ILE A 240 14.59 -13.45 4.03
CA ILE A 240 15.91 -14.03 3.81
C ILE A 240 15.72 -15.55 3.68
N GLY A 241 15.37 -16.02 2.49
CA GLY A 241 15.16 -17.45 2.22
C GLY A 241 14.83 -17.74 0.76
N SER A 242 15.68 -18.55 0.10
CA SER A 242 15.57 -19.06 -1.28
C SER A 242 14.98 -18.11 -2.34
N GLN A 243 15.73 -17.07 -2.70
CA GLN A 243 15.52 -16.17 -3.84
C GLN A 243 15.76 -16.85 -5.21
N ARG A 244 15.28 -18.09 -5.43
CA ARG A 244 15.48 -18.77 -6.73
C ARG A 244 14.45 -18.39 -7.80
N LYS A 245 13.33 -17.78 -7.40
CA LYS A 245 12.21 -17.42 -8.28
C LYS A 245 11.57 -16.11 -7.85
N PHE A 246 11.04 -15.37 -8.83
CA PHE A 246 10.31 -14.15 -8.57
C PHE A 246 9.00 -14.45 -7.81
N SER A 247 8.83 -13.77 -6.68
CA SER A 247 7.56 -13.72 -5.95
C SER A 247 7.25 -12.28 -5.58
N ARG A 248 5.98 -11.89 -5.69
CA ARG A 248 5.53 -10.54 -5.32
C ARG A 248 5.79 -10.31 -3.82
N PRO A 249 6.40 -9.18 -3.43
CA PRO A 249 6.54 -8.82 -2.03
C PRO A 249 5.19 -8.68 -1.34
N LEU A 250 5.13 -9.08 -0.07
CA LEU A 250 3.96 -8.83 0.78
C LEU A 250 3.98 -7.38 1.25
N LEU A 251 2.87 -6.68 1.01
CA LEU A 251 2.68 -5.29 1.40
C LEU A 251 1.73 -5.22 2.61
N PRO A 252 2.12 -4.51 3.69
CA PRO A 252 1.28 -4.43 4.89
C PRO A 252 0.02 -3.59 4.66
N ALA A 253 -1.11 -4.05 5.21
CA ALA A 253 -2.34 -3.26 5.29
C ALA A 253 -2.35 -2.32 6.51
N THR A 254 -1.22 -1.66 6.80
CA THR A 254 -1.07 -0.75 7.94
C THR A 254 -0.77 0.67 7.49
N THR A 255 -1.04 1.62 8.39
CA THR A 255 -0.73 3.03 8.17
C THR A 255 0.73 3.32 8.56
N THR A 256 1.42 4.14 7.77
CA THR A 256 2.77 4.60 8.12
C THR A 256 2.76 5.44 9.40
N LYS A 257 3.87 5.38 10.15
CA LYS A 257 4.16 6.27 11.29
C LYS A 257 5.16 7.37 10.94
N MET A 258 5.64 7.39 9.70
CA MET A 258 6.64 8.35 9.22
C MET A 258 6.00 9.71 8.94
N SER A 259 6.78 10.77 9.09
CA SER A 259 6.39 12.11 8.65
C SER A 259 6.25 12.17 7.12
N GLN A 260 5.60 13.22 6.61
CA GLN A 260 5.40 13.38 5.16
C GLN A 260 6.72 13.48 4.39
N GLU A 261 7.73 14.15 4.96
CA GLU A 261 9.05 14.30 4.33
C GLU A 261 9.81 12.97 4.29
N GLU A 262 9.78 12.21 5.38
CA GLU A 262 10.37 10.86 5.45
C GLU A 262 9.66 9.90 4.50
N GLN A 263 8.33 9.97 4.42
CA GLN A 263 7.51 9.20 3.50
C GLN A 263 7.90 9.52 2.04
N LEU A 264 8.05 10.80 1.69
CA LEU A 264 8.49 11.22 0.37
C LEU A 264 9.88 10.66 0.05
N LYS A 265 10.86 10.83 0.96
CA LYS A 265 12.22 10.31 0.79
C LYS A 265 12.25 8.79 0.62
N SER A 266 11.40 8.07 1.36
CA SER A 266 11.24 6.61 1.25
C SER A 266 10.70 6.22 -0.13
N HIS A 267 9.66 6.90 -0.62
CA HIS A 267 9.11 6.65 -1.96
C HIS A 267 10.10 6.98 -3.07
N GLU A 268 10.89 8.05 -2.94
CA GLU A 268 11.96 8.39 -3.90
C GLU A 268 13.05 7.32 -3.94
N ALA A 269 13.49 6.83 -2.77
CA ALA A 269 14.46 5.75 -2.70
C ALA A 269 13.91 4.46 -3.34
N LYS A 270 12.64 4.13 -3.09
CA LYS A 270 11.97 2.98 -3.70
C LYS A 270 11.83 3.12 -5.21
N LEU A 271 11.46 4.29 -5.71
CA LEU A 271 11.36 4.57 -7.15
C LEU A 271 12.72 4.36 -7.84
N LYS A 272 13.80 4.93 -7.28
CA LYS A 272 15.17 4.74 -7.81
C LYS A 272 15.57 3.26 -7.83
N HIS A 273 15.27 2.54 -6.76
CA HIS A 273 15.58 1.11 -6.66
C HIS A 273 14.83 0.29 -7.72
N ILE A 274 13.51 0.47 -7.83
CA ILE A 274 12.67 -0.27 -8.79
C ILE A 274 13.05 0.07 -10.23
N SER A 275 13.34 1.34 -10.53
CA SER A 275 13.77 1.74 -11.87
C SER A 275 15.11 1.10 -12.27
N THR A 276 16.04 1.00 -11.30
CA THR A 276 17.31 0.27 -11.50
C THR A 276 17.06 -1.23 -11.73
N GLU A 277 16.20 -1.86 -10.92
CA GLU A 277 15.87 -3.28 -11.06
C GLU A 277 15.16 -3.57 -12.39
N LEU A 278 14.28 -2.68 -12.86
CA LEU A 278 13.60 -2.80 -14.14
C LEU A 278 14.59 -2.67 -15.31
N ALA A 279 15.51 -1.71 -15.23
CA ALA A 279 16.56 -1.55 -16.24
C ALA A 279 17.47 -2.79 -16.31
N GLU A 280 17.89 -3.33 -15.15
CA GLU A 280 18.64 -4.57 -15.06
C GLU A 280 17.85 -5.74 -15.68
N HIS A 281 16.58 -5.91 -15.28
CA HIS A 281 15.72 -6.97 -15.81
C HIS A 281 15.60 -6.90 -17.35
N ARG A 282 15.45 -5.71 -17.91
CA ARG A 282 15.38 -5.50 -19.38
C ARG A 282 16.70 -5.74 -20.11
N SER A 283 17.84 -5.64 -19.42
CA SER A 283 19.17 -5.89 -19.99
C SER A 283 19.47 -7.39 -20.20
N TYR A 284 18.72 -8.28 -19.55
CA TYR A 284 18.87 -9.74 -19.67
C TYR A 284 17.59 -10.41 -20.18
N PRO A 285 17.15 -10.15 -21.44
CA PRO A 285 15.97 -10.81 -21.99
C PRO A 285 16.21 -12.33 -22.17
N PRO A 286 15.20 -13.19 -21.93
CA PRO A 286 15.33 -14.63 -22.07
C PRO A 286 15.53 -15.02 -23.55
N ASP A 287 16.41 -15.99 -23.81
CA ASP A 287 16.65 -16.50 -25.16
C ASP A 287 15.39 -17.21 -25.71
N LYS A 288 15.20 -17.15 -27.04
CA LYS A 288 14.04 -17.74 -27.75
C LYS A 288 13.92 -19.26 -27.56
N LYS A 289 15.00 -19.92 -27.15
CA LYS A 289 15.08 -21.37 -26.92
C LYS A 289 14.75 -21.79 -25.48
N VAL A 290 14.49 -20.82 -24.60
CA VAL A 290 14.22 -21.05 -23.18
C VAL A 290 12.83 -21.65 -22.98
N LYS A 291 12.65 -22.39 -21.88
CA LYS A 291 11.37 -23.01 -21.52
C LYS A 291 10.30 -21.92 -21.33
N ALA A 292 9.09 -22.17 -21.83
CA ALA A 292 7.95 -21.23 -21.73
C ALA A 292 7.73 -20.69 -20.31
N LYS A 293 7.91 -21.53 -19.28
CA LYS A 293 7.76 -21.15 -17.87
C LYS A 293 8.69 -20.02 -17.43
N GLU A 294 9.92 -19.98 -17.93
CA GLU A 294 10.91 -18.96 -17.58
C GLU A 294 10.64 -17.65 -18.34
N ILE A 295 10.12 -17.73 -19.56
CA ILE A 295 9.61 -16.57 -20.30
C ILE A 295 8.41 -15.94 -19.57
N ASP A 296 7.49 -16.77 -19.05
CA ASP A 296 6.34 -16.29 -18.28
C ASP A 296 6.77 -15.64 -16.95
N GLU A 297 7.78 -16.19 -16.28
CA GLU A 297 8.37 -15.62 -15.06
C GLU A 297 9.02 -14.25 -15.34
N TYR A 298 9.77 -14.15 -16.45
CA TYR A 298 10.36 -12.89 -16.90
C TYR A 298 9.30 -11.81 -17.14
N ARG A 299 8.23 -12.14 -17.87
CA ARG A 299 7.11 -11.21 -18.14
C ARG A 299 6.37 -10.82 -16.87
N LEU A 300 6.21 -11.75 -15.94
CA LEU A 300 5.54 -11.48 -14.67
C LEU A 300 6.35 -10.52 -13.80
N LYS A 301 7.68 -10.69 -13.74
CA LYS A 301 8.58 -9.78 -13.04
C LYS A 301 8.61 -8.39 -13.70
N GLU A 302 8.70 -8.33 -15.03
CA GLU A 302 8.65 -7.06 -15.77
C GLU A 302 7.36 -6.29 -15.48
N HIS A 303 6.20 -6.93 -15.63
CA HIS A 303 4.91 -6.31 -15.36
C HIS A 303 4.71 -5.90 -13.90
N TYR A 304 5.38 -6.57 -12.95
CA TYR A 304 5.45 -6.13 -11.56
C TYR A 304 6.25 -4.85 -11.40
N LEU A 305 7.46 -4.82 -11.94
CA LEU A 305 8.37 -3.68 -11.81
C LEU A 305 7.81 -2.43 -12.50
N GLU A 306 7.25 -2.56 -13.70
CA GLU A 306 6.56 -1.46 -14.41
C GLU A 306 5.40 -0.88 -13.59
N PHE A 307 4.61 -1.75 -12.96
CA PHE A 307 3.49 -1.30 -12.15
C PHE A 307 3.95 -0.56 -10.89
N GLU A 308 4.97 -1.08 -10.21
CA GLU A 308 5.51 -0.44 -9.01
C GLU A 308 6.24 0.86 -9.32
N GLU A 309 6.96 0.94 -10.45
CA GLU A 309 7.59 2.17 -10.94
C GLU A 309 6.52 3.27 -11.11
N ASN A 310 5.47 3.00 -11.88
CA ASN A 310 4.38 3.95 -12.10
C ASN A 310 3.65 4.32 -10.79
N ARG A 311 3.51 3.37 -9.85
CA ARG A 311 2.90 3.65 -8.54
C ARG A 311 3.75 4.64 -7.73
N TYR A 312 5.04 4.36 -7.57
CA TYR A 312 5.91 5.24 -6.79
C TYR A 312 6.16 6.57 -7.48
N GLU A 313 6.22 6.61 -8.82
CA GLU A 313 6.26 7.86 -9.58
C GLU A 313 5.05 8.74 -9.26
N THR A 314 3.84 8.15 -9.29
CA THR A 314 2.61 8.84 -8.93
C THR A 314 2.64 9.35 -7.48
N TYR A 315 3.10 8.51 -6.54
CA TYR A 315 3.17 8.89 -5.12
C TYR A 315 4.15 10.03 -4.87
N VAL A 316 5.36 9.94 -5.43
CA VAL A 316 6.39 10.98 -5.31
C VAL A 316 5.87 12.29 -5.89
N LYS A 317 5.26 12.24 -7.08
CA LYS A 317 4.67 13.42 -7.72
C LYS A 317 3.63 14.08 -6.82
N LEU A 318 2.67 13.32 -6.30
CA LEU A 318 1.63 13.83 -5.42
C LEU A 318 2.21 14.43 -4.15
N LEU A 319 3.13 13.74 -3.47
CA LEU A 319 3.76 14.22 -2.23
C LEU A 319 4.55 15.51 -2.43
N LYS A 320 5.20 15.69 -3.60
CA LYS A 320 5.87 16.95 -3.97
C LYS A 320 4.90 18.08 -4.26
N GLU A 321 3.73 17.79 -4.84
CA GLU A 321 2.68 18.76 -5.11
C GLU A 321 1.94 19.24 -3.84
N GLY A 322 2.24 18.68 -2.66
CA GLY A 322 1.66 19.12 -1.39
C GLY A 322 0.30 18.50 -1.05
N VAL A 323 0.20 17.16 -1.06
CA VAL A 323 -1.06 16.41 -0.82
C VAL A 323 -1.86 16.86 0.40
N LYS A 324 -1.20 17.34 1.46
CA LYS A 324 -1.86 17.76 2.70
C LYS A 324 -2.87 18.90 2.48
N GLU A 325 -2.62 19.81 1.54
CA GLU A 325 -3.56 20.89 1.20
C GLU A 325 -4.75 20.37 0.39
N LEU A 326 -4.56 19.27 -0.32
CA LEU A 326 -5.57 18.66 -1.19
C LEU A 326 -6.51 17.73 -0.45
N LEU A 327 -6.18 17.24 0.75
CA LEU A 327 -7.09 16.51 1.63
C LEU A 327 -7.68 17.51 2.63
N PRO A 328 -8.96 17.91 2.51
CA PRO A 328 -9.52 18.91 3.40
C PRO A 328 -9.39 18.42 4.85
N SER A 329 -8.58 19.14 5.62
CA SER A 329 -8.64 19.08 7.08
C SER A 329 -9.94 19.77 7.47
N LYS A 330 -10.81 19.01 8.12
CA LYS A 330 -12.05 19.42 8.79
C LYS A 330 -12.04 20.91 9.17
N GLU A 331 -12.64 21.77 8.36
CA GLU A 331 -13.28 22.96 8.92
C GLU A 331 -14.57 22.45 9.57
N SER A 332 -14.64 22.68 10.87
CA SER A 332 -15.86 22.56 11.64
C SER A 332 -16.95 23.36 10.91
N ASP A 333 -18.04 22.71 10.50
CA ASP A 333 -19.28 23.36 10.06
C ASP A 333 -19.79 24.27 11.18
N GLY A 334 -19.26 25.49 11.23
CA GLY A 334 -19.92 26.64 11.79
C GLY A 334 -20.71 27.30 10.68
N SER A 335 -21.96 27.66 11.00
CA SER A 335 -22.80 28.58 10.23
C SER A 335 -23.59 28.00 9.05
N GLY A 336 -24.72 27.37 9.39
CA GLY A 336 -25.87 27.22 8.48
C GLY A 336 -27.24 27.37 9.17
N LEU A 337 -27.30 27.91 10.39
CA LEU A 337 -28.58 28.25 11.03
C LEU A 337 -29.07 29.57 10.46
N LYS A 338 -29.99 29.49 9.49
CA LYS A 338 -30.83 30.63 9.09
C LYS A 338 -31.68 31.06 10.28
N LYS A 339 -31.27 32.11 11.00
CA LYS A 339 -32.14 32.86 11.90
C LYS A 339 -32.69 34.08 11.18
N SER A 340 -34.00 34.18 11.28
CA SER A 340 -34.91 35.07 10.58
C SER A 340 -34.62 36.55 10.78
N HIS A 341 -35.00 37.31 9.74
CA HIS A 341 -35.33 38.73 9.79
C HIS A 341 -36.27 39.07 10.96
N SER A 342 -36.01 40.18 11.65
CA SER A 342 -37.04 41.15 12.10
C SER A 342 -36.40 42.45 12.65
N SER A 343 -36.63 43.54 11.89
CA SER A 343 -36.78 44.97 12.21
C SER A 343 -35.75 45.76 13.05
N PRO A 344 -35.26 46.91 12.53
CA PRO A 344 -34.66 47.98 13.32
C PRO A 344 -35.69 49.03 13.76
N SER A 345 -35.52 49.46 15.02
CA SER A 345 -35.65 50.80 15.59
C SER A 345 -36.91 51.65 15.40
N LEU A 346 -37.54 51.90 16.55
CA LEU A 346 -38.52 52.92 16.91
C LEU A 346 -37.97 54.34 16.65
N ASN A 347 -38.74 55.18 15.96
CA ASN A 347 -38.49 56.62 15.82
C ASN A 347 -38.76 57.34 17.15
N GLN A 348 -37.86 58.25 17.56
CA GLN A 348 -38.28 59.45 18.27
C GLN A 348 -37.35 60.63 17.96
N GLU A 349 -37.89 61.46 17.07
CA GLU A 349 -37.86 62.91 16.92
C GLU A 349 -36.82 63.78 17.66
N SER A 350 -36.42 64.81 16.92
CA SER A 350 -35.38 65.81 17.15
C SER A 350 -35.77 66.97 18.08
N SER A 351 -34.72 67.56 18.68
CA SER A 351 -34.50 68.98 19.09
C SER A 351 -34.56 69.28 20.60
N PRO A 352 -33.90 70.37 21.10
CA PRO A 352 -32.72 71.08 20.58
C PRO A 352 -31.61 71.31 21.64
N ALA A 353 -30.56 71.98 21.15
CA ALA A 353 -29.28 72.31 21.77
C ALA A 353 -29.31 73.11 23.08
N ASN A 354 -28.24 72.90 23.86
CA ASN A 354 -27.82 73.67 25.03
C ASN A 354 -27.75 75.19 24.76
N ALA A 355 -28.43 75.95 25.61
CA ALA A 355 -28.11 77.36 25.88
C ALA A 355 -27.22 77.46 27.14
N LYS A 356 -26.19 78.30 27.00
CA LYS A 356 -25.10 78.70 27.89
C LYS A 356 -25.48 78.88 29.38
N VAL A 357 -24.50 78.66 30.28
CA VAL A 357 -24.00 79.58 31.36
C VAL A 357 -23.01 78.77 32.25
N LYS A 358 -21.69 79.00 32.18
CA LYS A 358 -20.81 79.93 32.94
C LYS A 358 -20.59 79.59 34.44
N ARG A 359 -19.43 78.95 34.70
CA ARG A 359 -18.40 79.17 35.75
C ARG A 359 -18.77 79.17 37.25
N ASN A 360 -18.00 78.40 38.03
CA ASN A 360 -17.06 78.82 39.12
C ASN A 360 -16.81 77.62 40.07
N ILE A 361 -15.55 77.19 40.27
CA ILE A 361 -14.58 77.55 41.34
C ILE A 361 -14.82 76.83 42.69
N SER A 362 -13.71 76.30 43.22
CA SER A 362 -13.41 75.94 44.64
C SER A 362 -14.01 74.61 45.12
N GLU A 363 -13.44 73.86 46.06
CA GLU A 363 -12.14 73.71 46.74
C GLU A 363 -12.40 72.66 47.84
N ARG A 364 -11.34 72.06 48.41
CA ARG A 364 -11.27 71.39 49.73
C ARG A 364 -11.85 69.98 49.95
N LYS A 365 -10.89 69.06 50.09
CA LYS A 365 -10.49 68.31 51.31
C LYS A 365 -11.50 67.44 52.08
N ASP A 366 -11.07 66.19 52.19
CA ASP A 366 -10.96 65.32 53.38
C ASP A 366 -12.20 64.96 54.20
N CYS A 367 -12.48 63.64 54.29
CA CYS A 367 -12.60 62.91 55.55
C CYS A 367 -12.65 61.38 55.34
N ARG A 368 -11.77 60.67 56.06
CA ARG A 368 -11.78 59.22 56.37
C ARG A 368 -12.63 58.98 57.64
N PRO A 369 -13.24 57.80 57.85
CA PRO A 369 -12.79 56.88 58.94
C PRO A 369 -12.88 55.38 58.52
N GLU A 370 -11.87 54.53 58.76
CA GLU A 370 -11.68 53.62 59.92
C GLU A 370 -12.67 52.42 60.00
N ALA A 371 -12.10 51.21 60.06
CA ALA A 371 -12.77 49.91 60.24
C ALA A 371 -13.14 49.64 61.72
N PRO A 372 -13.91 48.57 62.01
CA PRO A 372 -13.27 47.48 62.77
C PRO A 372 -13.76 46.05 62.46
N ASN A 373 -12.95 45.13 62.97
CA ASN A 373 -12.94 43.67 62.91
C ASN A 373 -13.88 43.04 63.96
N SER A 374 -14.59 41.93 63.67
CA SER A 374 -15.21 41.08 64.71
C SER A 374 -15.21 39.57 64.36
N LYS A 375 -14.25 38.89 65.00
CA LYS A 375 -14.26 37.57 65.66
C LYS A 375 -15.40 36.59 65.37
N GLN A 376 -15.02 35.43 64.81
CA GLN A 376 -15.72 34.14 64.95
C GLN A 376 -15.56 33.57 66.38
N LYS A 377 -16.63 32.93 66.88
CA LYS A 377 -16.67 32.16 68.13
C LYS A 377 -17.36 30.82 67.87
N ILE A 378 -16.60 29.75 68.03
CA ILE A 378 -16.89 28.45 68.68
C ILE A 378 -18.36 27.97 68.63
N THR A 379 -18.61 26.83 67.99
CA THR A 379 -19.02 25.58 68.66
C THR A 379 -18.59 24.38 67.83
#